data_AF-A0A382T516-F1
#
_entry.id   AF-A0A382T516-F1
#
_cell.length_a   1.000
_cell.length_b   1.000
_cell.length_c   1.000
_cell.angle_alpha   90.00
_cell.angle_beta   90.00
_cell.angle_gamma   90.00
#
_symmetry.space_group_name_H-M   'P 1'
#
loop_
_entity.id
_entity.type
_entity.pdbx_description
1 polymer ?
#
loop_
_entity_poly.entity_id
_entity_poly.type
_entity_poly.pdbx_seq_one_letter_code
_entity_poly.pdbx_strand_id
1 'polypeptide(L)' 'VEFVARYRSDGQTVSHHELSFFTREDGQWVFSDCEMNPKAPTVRLQKVGRNEPCPCGSGKKYKKCCGA' A
#
# COMPACT_ATOMS: atom_id res chain seq x y z
N VAL A 1 -10.23 6.25 -6.03
CA VAL A 1 -10.62 4.87 -6.41
C VAL A 1 -9.37 4.18 -6.90
N GLU A 2 -8.98 3.06 -6.32
CA GLU A 2 -7.81 2.29 -6.77
C GLU A 2 -8.29 1.06 -7.55
N PHE A 3 -7.70 0.81 -8.73
CA PHE A 3 -8.05 -0.36 -9.52
C PHE A 3 -6.93 -0.80 -10.46
N VAL A 4 -7.10 -1.99 -11.03
CA VAL A 4 -6.24 -2.54 -12.09
C VAL A 4 -7.08 -2.80 -13.34
N ALA A 5 -6.92 -1.97 -14.36
CA ALA A 5 -7.50 -2.21 -15.68
C ALA A 5 -6.58 -3.10 -16.51
N ARG A 6 -7.13 -4.17 -17.08
CA ARG A 6 -6.39 -5.06 -18.00
C ARG A 6 -6.97 -4.94 -19.40
N TYR A 7 -6.12 -4.65 -20.38
CA TYR A 7 -6.52 -4.46 -21.77
C TYR A 7 -5.47 -5.02 -22.73
N ARG A 8 -5.84 -5.19 -24.00
CA ARG A 8 -4.91 -5.61 -25.06
C ARG A 8 -4.48 -4.41 -25.89
N SER A 9 -3.18 -4.25 -26.12
CA SER A 9 -2.58 -3.25 -27.02
C SER A 9 -1.43 -3.91 -27.78
N ASP A 10 -1.38 -3.71 -29.10
CA ASP A 10 -0.29 -4.21 -29.97
C ASP A 10 0.00 -5.72 -29.79
N GLY A 11 -1.05 -6.52 -29.60
CA GLY A 11 -0.94 -7.96 -29.37
C GLY A 11 -0.45 -8.36 -27.96
N GLN A 12 -0.10 -7.40 -27.11
CA GLN A 12 0.31 -7.62 -25.73
C GLN A 12 -0.84 -7.33 -24.75
N THR A 13 -0.88 -8.06 -23.63
CA THR A 13 -1.81 -7.77 -22.54
C THR A 13 -1.12 -6.82 -21.57
N VAL A 14 -1.68 -5.63 -21.41
CA VAL A 14 -1.17 -4.58 -20.53
C VAL A 14 -2.04 -4.51 -19.27
N SER A 15 -1.40 -4.37 -18.11
CA SER A 15 -2.06 -4.09 -16.84
C SER A 15 -1.74 -2.65 -16.42
N HIS A 16 -2.77 -1.86 -16.23
CA HIS A 16 -2.68 -0.49 -15.75
C HIS A 16 -3.25 -0.44 -14.32
N HIS A 17 -2.36 -0.32 -13.34
CA HIS A 17 -2.71 -0.13 -11.94
C HIS A 17 -2.63 1.36 -11.61
N GLU A 18 -3.72 1.95 -11.14
CA GLU A 18 -3.77 3.36 -10.79
C GLU A 18 -4.68 3.66 -9.60
N LEU A 19 -4.42 4.83 -9.00
CA LEU A 19 -5.28 5.47 -8.01
C LEU A 19 -5.87 6.75 -8.63
N SER A 20 -7.17 6.71 -8.97
CA SER A 20 -7.89 7.85 -9.56
C SER A 20 -8.53 8.72 -8.49
N PHE A 21 -8.41 10.04 -8.66
CA PHE A 21 -9.01 11.08 -7.84
C PHE A 21 -10.22 11.69 -8.56
N PHE A 22 -11.28 11.96 -7.79
CA PHE A 22 -12.50 12.56 -8.30
C PHE A 22 -12.94 13.68 -7.39
N THR A 23 -13.39 14.78 -7.99
CA THR A 23 -14.00 15.92 -7.29
C THR A 23 -15.48 15.99 -7.67
N ARG A 24 -16.32 16.47 -6.75
CA ARG A 24 -17.74 16.65 -7.01
C ARG A 24 -18.02 18.12 -7.31
N GLU A 25 -18.41 18.41 -8.54
CA GLU A 25 -18.70 19.75 -9.05
C GLU A 25 -20.15 19.78 -9.54
N ASP A 26 -20.94 20.77 -9.09
CA ASP A 26 -22.37 20.92 -9.42
C ASP A 26 -23.20 19.63 -9.28
N GLY A 27 -22.85 18.81 -8.29
CA GLY A 27 -23.51 17.54 -8.01
C GLY A 27 -23.02 16.35 -8.83
N GLN A 28 -22.18 16.57 -9.84
CA GLN A 28 -21.59 15.56 -10.73
C GLN A 28 -20.18 15.17 -10.28
N TRP A 29 -19.83 13.89 -10.43
CA TRP A 29 -18.47 13.41 -10.20
C TRP A 29 -17.61 13.67 -11.44
N VAL A 30 -16.51 14.39 -11.25
CA VAL A 30 -15.53 14.73 -12.29
C VAL A 30 -14.21 14.07 -11.92
N PHE A 31 -13.59 13.39 -12.88
CA PHE A 31 -12.23 12.87 -12.74
C PHE A 31 -11.27 14.06 -12.68
N SER A 32 -10.46 14.13 -11.62
CA SER A 32 -9.57 15.27 -11.40
C SER A 32 -8.10 14.92 -11.61
N ASP A 33 -7.65 13.74 -11.21
CA ASP A 33 -6.24 13.34 -11.30
C ASP A 33 -6.06 11.82 -11.16
N CYS A 34 -4.86 11.31 -11.43
CA CYS A 34 -4.47 9.91 -11.19
C CYS A 34 -3.01 9.78 -10.72
N GLU A 35 -2.74 8.74 -9.91
CA GLU A 35 -1.39 8.26 -9.64
C GLU A 35 -1.18 6.88 -10.28
N MET A 36 -0.18 6.80 -11.17
CA MET A 36 0.21 5.58 -11.89
C MET A 36 1.05 4.66 -11.01
N ASN A 37 0.68 3.38 -10.91
CA ASN A 37 1.35 2.37 -10.09
C ASN A 37 1.62 2.88 -8.65
N PRO A 38 0.56 3.24 -7.91
CA PRO A 38 0.69 3.81 -6.58
C PRO A 38 1.46 2.83 -5.69
N LYS A 39 2.49 3.34 -5.01
CA LYS A 39 3.29 2.49 -4.12
C LYS A 39 2.46 2.15 -2.89
N ALA A 40 2.46 0.88 -2.50
CA ALA A 40 1.91 0.47 -1.22
C ALA A 40 2.50 1.34 -0.11
N PRO A 41 1.68 1.83 0.84
CA PRO A 41 2.18 2.66 1.93
C PRO A 41 3.29 1.89 2.62
N THR A 42 4.44 2.56 2.77
CA THR A 42 5.55 1.97 3.51
C THR A 42 5.12 1.82 4.96
N VAL A 43 4.75 0.60 5.35
CA VAL A 43 4.50 0.29 6.75
C VAL A 43 5.83 0.52 7.45
N ARG A 44 5.90 1.61 8.22
CA ARG A 44 7.00 1.83 9.16
C ARG A 44 6.85 0.78 10.23
N LEU A 45 7.40 -0.41 9.98
CA LEU A 45 7.60 -1.39 11.02
C LEU A 45 8.45 -0.70 12.07
N GLN A 46 7.86 -0.41 13.23
CA GLN A 46 8.62 0.11 14.35
C GLN A 46 9.76 -0.87 14.59
N LYS A 47 11.00 -0.40 14.41
CA LYS A 47 12.18 -1.22 14.64
C LYS A 47 12.21 -1.53 16.13
N VAL A 48 11.67 -2.68 16.51
CA VAL A 48 11.70 -3.16 17.89
C VAL A 48 13.16 -3.26 18.32
N GLY A 49 13.49 -2.55 19.40
CA GLY A 49 14.85 -2.58 19.92
C GLY A 49 15.21 -4.00 20.40
N ARG A 50 16.46 -4.42 20.21
CA ARG A 50 16.96 -5.75 20.60
C ARG A 50 16.63 -6.12 22.07
N ASN A 51 16.55 -5.13 22.96
CA ASN A 51 16.26 -5.32 24.38
C ASN A 51 14.80 -5.01 24.79
N GLU A 52 13.95 -4.53 23.89
CA GLU A 52 12.54 -4.21 24.18
C GLU A 52 11.67 -5.46 24.29
N PRO A 53 10.48 -5.37 24.94
CA PRO A 53 9.52 -6.46 24.97
C PRO A 53 9.17 -6.95 23.57
N CYS A 54 9.10 -8.26 23.39
CA CYS A 54 8.79 -8.84 22.09
C CYS A 54 7.31 -8.57 21.72
N PRO A 55 7.01 -8.08 20.50
CA PRO A 55 5.64 -7.77 20.08
C PRO A 55 4.74 -9.00 19.95
N CYS A 56 5.27 -10.22 20.02
CA CYS A 56 4.48 -11.46 20.04
C CYS A 56 3.77 -11.74 21.39
N GLY A 57 3.94 -10.87 22.39
CA GLY A 57 3.26 -11.01 23.69
C GLY A 57 3.88 -12.03 24.64
N SER A 58 5.07 -12.57 24.33
CA SER A 58 5.74 -13.58 25.17
C SER A 58 6.31 -13.06 26.49
N GLY A 59 6.32 -11.74 26.70
CA GLY A 59 6.96 -11.08 27.85
C GLY A 59 8.50 -11.11 27.84
N LYS A 60 9.14 -11.75 26.84
CA LYS A 60 10.60 -11.83 26.71
C LYS A 60 11.15 -10.63 25.93
N LYS A 61 12.43 -10.28 26.15
CA LYS A 61 13.15 -9.31 25.30
C LYS A 61 13.20 -9.82 23.86
N TYR A 62 13.08 -8.94 22.86
CA TYR A 62 13.05 -9.28 21.43
C TYR A 62 14.20 -10.24 21.02
N LYS A 63 15.43 -9.96 21.45
CA LYS A 63 16.61 -10.81 21.21
C LYS A 63 16.58 -12.23 21.77
N LYS A 64 15.66 -12.49 22.70
CA LYS A 64 15.48 -13.82 23.33
C LYS A 64 14.18 -14.48 22.86
N CYS A 65 13.56 -13.95 21.80
CA CYS A 65 12.29 -14.39 21.27
C CYS A 65 12.32 -14.33 19.72
N CYS A 66 11.55 -13.45 19.09
CA CYS A 66 11.44 -13.38 17.62
C CYS A 66 12.66 -12.76 16.91
N GLY A 67 13.60 -12.15 17.65
CA GLY A 67 14.82 -11.53 17.10
C GLY A 67 16.07 -12.39 17.27
N ALA A 68 15.92 -13.71 17.40
CA ALA A 68 17.01 -14.68 17.43
C ALA A 68 17.49 -15.01 16.00
#